data_AF-A0A077FDQ8-F1
#
_entry.id   AF-A0A077FDQ8-F1
#
_cell.length_a   1.000
_cell.length_b   1.000
_cell.length_c   1.000
_cell.angle_alpha   90.00
_cell.angle_beta   90.00
_cell.angle_gamma   90.00
#
_symmetry.space_group_name_H-M   'P 1'
#
loop_
_entity.id
_entity.type
_entity.pdbx_description
1 polymer ?
#
loop_
_entity_poly.entity_id
_entity_poly.type
_entity_poly.pdbx_seq_one_letter_code
_entity_poly.pdbx_strand_id
1 'polypeptide(L)' 'MRGFNIQIEELPGLCRKTRQSIPAAIRRALERQPEIAYRLLDAQDLLHDA' A
#
# COMPACT_ATOMS: atom_id res chain seq x y z
N MET A 1 1.37 2.54 -10.00
CA MET A 1 1.33 1.23 -9.30
C MET A 1 -0.10 0.95 -8.82
N ARG A 2 -0.83 -0.01 -9.42
CA ARG A 2 -2.30 -0.21 -9.20
C ARG A 2 -2.69 -1.59 -8.65
N GLY A 3 -1.72 -2.46 -8.33
CA GLY A 3 -1.98 -3.83 -7.87
C GLY A 3 -2.19 -4.00 -6.36
N PHE A 4 -1.95 -2.97 -5.55
CA PHE A 4 -2.10 -3.04 -4.10
C PHE A 4 -3.50 -2.59 -3.66
N ASN A 5 -4.24 -3.49 -3.00
CA ASN A 5 -5.46 -3.13 -2.30
C ASN A 5 -5.09 -2.58 -0.90
N ILE A 6 -5.37 -1.30 -0.67
CA ILE A 6 -5.00 -0.60 0.58
C ILE A 6 -6.30 -0.29 1.31
N GLN A 7 -6.57 -1.04 2.37
CA GLN A 7 -7.73 -0.83 3.24
C GLN A 7 -7.27 -0.20 4.56
N ILE A 8 -8.04 0.78 5.04
CA ILE A 8 -7.78 1.45 6.32
C ILE A 8 -8.94 1.10 7.24
N GLU A 9 -8.62 0.43 8.33
CA GLU A 9 -9.60 0.04 9.33
C GLU A 9 -10.16 1.26 10.10
N GLU A 10 -11.14 1.00 10.96
CA GLU A 10 -11.75 2.02 11.79
C GLU A 10 -10.81 2.47 12.90
N LEU A 11 -10.05 3.53 12.61
CA LEU A 11 -9.23 4.25 13.58
C LEU A 11 -10.03 5.43 14.16
N PRO A 12 -10.33 5.44 15.48
CA PRO A 12 -10.96 6.59 16.13
C PRO A 12 -10.02 7.80 16.08
N GLY A 13 -10.57 8.98 15.76
CA GLY A 13 -9.79 10.20 15.59
C GLY A 13 -9.23 10.44 14.17
N LEU A 14 -9.38 9.48 13.24
CA LEU A 14 -8.98 9.68 11.86
C LEU A 14 -10.08 10.41 11.06
N CYS A 15 -9.82 11.67 10.70
CA CYS A 15 -10.72 12.46 9.87
C CYS A 15 -10.95 11.81 8.50
N ARG A 16 -12.17 11.95 7.95
CA ARG A 16 -12.56 11.43 6.63
C ARG A 16 -11.63 11.86 5.49
N LYS A 17 -11.08 13.07 5.56
CA LYS A 17 -10.11 13.59 4.58
C LYS A 17 -8.81 12.77 4.61
N THR A 18 -8.25 12.57 5.80
CA THR A 18 -7.00 11.81 5.99
C THR A 18 -7.18 10.37 5.56
N ARG A 19 -8.30 9.73 5.90
CA ARG A 19 -8.62 8.35 5.47
C ARG A 19 -8.65 8.21 3.94
N GLN A 20 -9.07 9.25 3.20
CA GLN A 20 -9.04 9.24 1.73
C GLN A 20 -7.67 9.61 1.15
N SER A 21 -6.87 10.42 1.84
CA SER A 21 -5.56 10.85 1.36
C SER A 21 -4.46 9.80 1.59
N ILE A 22 -4.55 9.00 2.65
CA ILE A 22 -3.54 7.97 2.98
C ILE A 22 -3.33 6.97 1.82
N PRO A 23 -4.35 6.36 1.20
CA PRO A 23 -4.15 5.41 0.11
C PRO A 23 -3.44 6.03 -1.09
N ALA A 24 -3.76 7.28 -1.41
CA ALA A 24 -3.09 8.02 -2.49
C ALA A 24 -1.62 8.33 -2.15
N ALA A 25 -1.33 8.68 -0.89
CA ALA A 25 0.04 8.92 -0.43
C ALA A 25 0.89 7.64 -0.47
N ILE A 26 0.35 6.52 -0.02
CA ILE A 26 1.04 5.22 -0.07
C ILE A 26 1.33 4.84 -1.52
N ARG A 27 0.36 4.99 -2.44
CA ARG A 27 0.57 4.71 -3.88
C ARG A 27 1.71 5.55 -4.45
N ARG A 28 1.74 6.86 -4.16
CA ARG A 28 2.82 7.76 -4.60
C ARG A 28 4.17 7.36 -4.03
N ALA A 29 4.22 6.95 -2.76
CA ALA A 29 5.45 6.50 -2.12
C ALA A 29 5.98 5.22 -2.78
N LEU A 30 5.10 4.24 -3.04
CA LEU A 30 5.47 3.00 -3.71
C LEU A 30 5.88 3.23 -5.18
N GLU A 31 5.26 4.19 -5.87
CA GLU A 31 5.68 4.58 -7.23
C GLU A 31 7.08 5.22 -7.24
N ARG A 32 7.41 6.01 -6.21
CA ARG A 32 8.74 6.63 -6.08
C ARG A 32 9.80 5.62 -5.66
N GLN A 33 9.42 4.59 -4.92
CA GLN A 33 10.33 3.61 -4.35
C GLN A 33 9.82 2.18 -4.61
N PRO A 34 9.92 1.71 -5.86
CA PRO A 34 9.34 0.44 -6.27
C PRO A 34 9.98 -0.77 -5.58
N GLU A 35 11.21 -0.65 -5.08
CA GLU A 35 11.89 -1.69 -4.28
C GLU A 35 11.04 -2.13 -3.08
N ILE A 36 10.38 -1.19 -2.39
CA ILE A 36 9.50 -1.50 -1.26
C ILE A 36 8.35 -2.41 -1.70
N ALA A 37 7.76 -2.12 -2.86
CA ALA A 37 6.68 -2.95 -3.39
C ALA A 37 7.15 -4.35 -3.79
N TYR A 38 8.32 -4.47 -4.43
CA TYR A 38 8.88 -5.77 -4.76
C TYR A 38 9.19 -6.58 -3.50
N ARG A 39 9.77 -5.94 -2.47
CA ARG A 39 10.03 -6.58 -1.18
C ARG A 39 8.76 -7.00 -0.45
N LEU A 40 7.67 -6.22 -0.56
CA LEU A 40 6.37 -6.61 0.01
C LEU A 40 5.72 -7.78 -0.74
N LEU A 41 5.93 -7.88 -2.05
CA LEU A 41 5.45 -9.00 -2.88
C LEU A 41 6.26 -10.27 -2.61
N ASP A 42 7.58 -10.12 -2.49
CA ASP A 42 8.54 -11.18 -2.15
C ASP A 42 8.31 -11.71 -0.72
N ALA A 43 8.10 -10.84 0.26
CA ALA A 43 7.83 -11.23 1.65
C ALA A 43 6.48 -11.93 1.86
N GLN A 44 5.55 -11.81 0.91
CA GLN A 44 4.28 -12.54 0.89
C GLN A 44 4.35 -13.77 -0.01
N ASP A 45 5.55 -14.22 -0.39
CA ASP A 45 5.82 -15.43 -1.17
C ASP A 45 5.03 -15.51 -2.49
N LEU A 46 4.68 -14.37 -3.10
CA LEU A 46 3.92 -14.34 -4.36
C LEU A 46 4.80 -14.51 -5.61
N LEU A 47 6.12 -14.65 -5.42
CA LEU A 47 7.15 -14.84 -6.46
C LEU A 47 7.78 -16.24 -6.41
N HIS A 48 7.33 -17.13 -5.52
CA HIS A 48 7.77 -18.52 -5.43
C HIS A 48 6.62 -19.48 -5.76
N ASP A 49 5.96 -19.30 -6.90
CA ASP A 49 5.31 -20.42 -7.57
C ASP A 49 5.66 -20.34 -9.07
N ALA A 50 6.01 -21.50 -9.60
CA ALA A 50 6.82 -21.74 -10.78
C ALA A 50 6.17 -21.38 -12.14
#